data_AF-A0A7C1WB57-F1
#
_entry.id   AF-A0A7C1WB57-F1
#
_cell.length_a   1.000
_cell.length_b   1.000
_cell.length_c   1.000
_cell.angle_alpha   90.00
_cell.angle_beta   90.00
_cell.angle_gamma   90.00
#
_symmetry.space_group_name_H-M   'P 1'
#
loop_
_entity.id
_entity.type
_entity.pdbx_description
1 polymer ?
#
loop_
_entity_poly.entity_id
_entity_poly.type
_entity_poly.pdbx_seq_one_letter_code
_entity_poly.pdbx_strand_id
1 'polypeptide(L)'
;MSFNRFILKQQYKKVKGLGDRLELMKQQIDWKPFIPLVKSVFQDNETTGGRPHTDELVVFRSMLLQAWYGLSDPELEFQCHDRLSFRNFLGFPEHIPDFSTIWRIRDRLKEIGVDTQMWNELQRQLDVKGFVVKKGT
;
A
#
# COMPACT_ATOMS: atom_id res chain seq x y z
N MET A 1 -0.94 -18.26 10.03
CA MET A 1 -1.35 -17.79 8.69
C MET A 1 -2.81 -18.17 8.48
N SER A 2 -3.67 -17.24 8.07
CA SER A 2 -5.10 -17.50 7.78
C SER A 2 -5.29 -18.34 6.51
N PHE A 3 -6.29 -19.22 6.49
CA PHE A 3 -6.59 -20.14 5.38
C PHE A 3 -6.83 -19.39 4.05
N ASN A 4 -7.57 -18.28 4.11
CA ASN A 4 -7.84 -17.43 2.94
C ASN A 4 -6.55 -16.89 2.31
N ARG A 5 -5.59 -16.46 3.15
CA ARG A 5 -4.29 -15.98 2.68
C ARG A 5 -3.50 -17.07 1.95
N PHE A 6 -3.58 -18.31 2.42
CA PHE A 6 -2.95 -19.45 1.77
C PHE A 6 -3.55 -19.70 0.37
N ILE A 7 -4.87 -19.75 0.25
CA ILE A 7 -5.56 -19.96 -1.02
C ILE A 7 -5.22 -18.85 -2.04
N LEU A 8 -5.25 -17.59 -1.61
CA LEU A 8 -4.90 -16.45 -2.47
C LEU A 8 -3.46 -16.52 -2.98
N LYS A 9 -2.51 -16.92 -2.12
CA LYS A 9 -1.11 -17.13 -2.52
C LYS A 9 -0.99 -18.26 -3.56
N GLN A 10 -1.75 -19.34 -3.40
CA GLN A 10 -1.74 -20.46 -4.35
C GLN A 10 -2.34 -20.06 -5.71
N GLN A 11 -3.42 -19.27 -5.71
CA GLN A 11 -3.98 -18.71 -6.94
C GLN A 11 -2.98 -17.76 -7.62
N TYR A 12 -2.33 -16.89 -6.85
CA TYR A 12 -1.34 -15.95 -7.36
C TYR A 12 -0.13 -16.64 -8.02
N LYS A 13 0.31 -17.80 -7.50
CA LYS A 13 1.41 -18.58 -8.13
C LYS A 13 1.14 -18.92 -9.60
N LYS A 14 -0.13 -19.08 -10.00
CA LYS A 14 -0.51 -19.36 -11.40
C LYS A 14 -0.27 -18.15 -12.33
N VAL A 15 -0.25 -16.93 -11.77
CA VAL A 15 -0.12 -15.68 -12.54
C VAL A 15 1.21 -14.95 -12.32
N LYS A 16 2.00 -15.35 -11.31
CA LYS A 16 3.28 -14.70 -10.95
C LYS A 16 4.26 -14.53 -12.13
N GLY A 17 4.24 -15.46 -13.09
CA GLY A 17 5.11 -15.43 -14.28
C GLY A 17 4.53 -14.71 -15.50
N LEU A 18 3.29 -14.21 -15.44
CA LEU A 18 2.59 -13.65 -16.60
C LEU A 18 2.78 -12.13 -16.77
N GLY A 19 3.80 -11.55 -16.13
CA GLY A 19 4.14 -10.13 -16.28
C GLY A 19 3.56 -9.21 -15.21
N ASP A 20 3.46 -9.67 -13.95
CA ASP A 20 3.04 -8.82 -12.83
C ASP A 20 4.09 -7.74 -12.50
N ARG A 21 3.90 -6.55 -13.09
CA ARG A 21 4.76 -5.38 -12.87
C ARG A 21 4.75 -4.91 -11.42
N LEU A 22 3.66 -5.13 -10.68
CA LEU A 22 3.56 -4.72 -9.28
C LEU A 22 4.47 -5.57 -8.38
N GLU A 23 4.62 -6.85 -8.68
CA GLU A 23 5.56 -7.72 -7.95
C GLU A 23 7.01 -7.28 -8.16
N LEU A 24 7.38 -6.88 -9.38
CA LEU A 24 8.70 -6.31 -9.65
C LEU A 24 8.90 -5.03 -8.84
N MET A 25 7.96 -4.09 -8.89
CA MET A 25 8.05 -2.84 -8.10
C MET A 25 8.14 -3.12 -6.61
N LYS A 26 7.37 -4.09 -6.10
CA LYS A 26 7.40 -4.53 -4.71
C LYS A 26 8.78 -5.01 -4.26
N GLN A 27 9.53 -5.66 -5.15
CA GLN A 27 10.89 -6.12 -4.86
C GLN A 27 11.93 -5.01 -4.99
N GLN A 28 11.65 -3.96 -5.77
CA GLN A 28 12.58 -2.85 -6.00
C GLN A 28 12.52 -1.76 -4.92
N ILE A 29 11.46 -1.65 -4.13
CA ILE A 29 11.37 -0.60 -3.11
C ILE A 29 11.79 -1.17 -1.75
N ASP A 30 12.69 -0.48 -1.04
CA ASP A 30 12.93 -0.75 0.38
C ASP A 30 11.79 -0.14 1.19
N TRP A 31 10.95 -1.00 1.76
CA TRP A 31 9.75 -0.59 2.47
C TRP A 31 10.01 -0.14 3.91
N LYS A 32 11.17 -0.48 4.49
CA LYS A 32 11.46 -0.24 5.91
C LYS A 32 11.40 1.24 6.31
N PRO A 33 11.94 2.20 5.51
CA PRO A 33 11.91 3.62 5.87
C PRO A 33 10.50 4.22 5.95
N PHE A 34 9.51 3.64 5.24
CA PHE A 34 8.14 4.16 5.24
C PHE A 34 7.33 3.77 6.47
N ILE A 35 7.68 2.67 7.14
CA ILE A 35 6.98 2.19 8.33
C ILE A 35 6.93 3.27 9.43
N PRO A 36 8.05 3.85 9.90
CA PRO A 36 7.99 4.88 10.94
C PRO A 36 7.28 6.16 10.50
N LEU A 37 7.31 6.49 9.20
CA LEU A 37 6.59 7.63 8.64
C LEU A 37 5.08 7.44 8.72
N VAL A 38 4.57 6.28 8.31
CA VAL A 38 3.13 5.99 8.44
C VAL A 38 2.74 5.77 9.90
N LYS A 39 3.63 5.21 10.72
CA LYS A 39 3.37 5.01 12.15
C LYS A 39 3.08 6.31 12.89
N SER A 40 3.65 7.43 12.48
CA SER A 40 3.47 8.73 13.17
C SER A 40 2.04 9.28 13.14
N VAL A 41 1.16 8.78 12.28
CA VAL A 41 -0.26 9.19 12.23
C VAL A 41 -1.22 8.23 12.94
N PHE A 42 -0.73 7.05 13.31
CA PHE A 42 -1.50 6.13 14.13
C PHE A 42 -1.50 6.64 15.57
N GLN A 43 -2.69 7.03 16.02
CA GLN A 43 -2.94 7.33 17.42
C GLN A 43 -3.22 6.01 18.12
N ASP A 44 -2.19 5.19 18.30
CA ASP A 44 -2.27 3.98 19.11
C ASP A 44 -2.33 4.39 20.59
N ASN A 45 -3.45 5.00 20.99
CA ASN A 45 -3.78 5.19 22.38
C ASN A 45 -4.24 3.80 22.88
N GLU A 46 -3.44 3.18 23.75
CA GLU A 46 -3.65 1.86 24.34
C GLU A 46 -4.98 1.69 25.13
N THR A 47 -5.91 2.65 25.08
CA THR A 47 -6.97 2.77 26.10
C THR A 47 -8.42 2.67 25.62
N THR A 48 -8.76 2.53 24.35
CA THR A 48 -10.21 2.41 24.02
C THR A 48 -10.46 1.65 22.71
N GLY A 49 -11.27 0.59 22.79
CA GLY A 49 -11.62 -0.30 21.67
C GLY A 49 -11.95 0.45 20.39
N GLY A 50 -11.12 0.25 19.37
CA GLY A 50 -11.25 0.81 18.03
C GLY A 50 -11.03 -0.24 16.94
N ARG A 51 -11.27 0.14 15.67
CA ARG A 51 -11.01 -0.71 14.49
C ARG A 51 -9.55 -1.25 14.54
N PRO A 52 -9.30 -2.50 14.10
CA PRO A 52 -7.97 -3.08 14.11
C PRO A 52 -6.93 -2.18 13.44
N HIS A 53 -5.73 -2.13 14.01
CA HIS A 53 -4.58 -1.44 13.42
C HIS A 53 -4.40 -1.88 11.97
N THR A 54 -4.38 -0.91 11.06
CA THR A 54 -4.11 -1.20 9.64
C THR A 54 -2.60 -1.19 9.43
N ASP A 55 -2.05 -2.26 8.88
CA ASP A 55 -0.62 -2.37 8.58
C ASP A 55 -0.12 -1.16 7.77
N GLU A 56 0.96 -0.54 8.25
CA GLU A 56 1.57 0.67 7.70
C GLU A 56 1.92 0.51 6.21
N LEU A 57 2.38 -0.67 5.82
CA LEU A 57 2.74 -0.99 4.44
C LEU A 57 1.50 -1.14 3.56
N VAL A 58 0.38 -1.62 4.12
CA VAL A 58 -0.89 -1.68 3.39
C VAL A 58 -1.38 -0.27 3.07
N VAL A 59 -1.28 0.66 4.02
CA VAL A 59 -1.63 2.07 3.79
C VAL A 59 -0.77 2.67 2.69
N PHE A 60 0.56 2.61 2.86
CA PHE A 60 1.46 3.26 1.91
C PHE A 60 1.34 2.67 0.50
N ARG A 61 1.29 1.34 0.39
CA ARG A 61 1.12 0.68 -0.92
C ARG A 61 -0.23 0.97 -1.55
N SER A 62 -1.30 1.14 -0.77
CA SER A 62 -2.61 1.57 -1.28
C SER A 62 -2.53 2.98 -1.88
N MET A 63 -1.81 3.89 -1.23
CA MET A 63 -1.58 5.24 -1.76
C MET A 63 -0.79 5.22 -3.07
N LEU A 64 0.22 4.34 -3.19
CA LEU A 64 0.96 4.15 -4.45
C LEU A 64 0.08 3.60 -5.56
N LEU A 65 -0.76 2.60 -5.27
CA LEU A 65 -1.69 2.05 -6.26
C LEU A 65 -2.64 3.13 -6.79
N GLN A 66 -3.19 3.98 -5.91
CA GLN A 66 -4.01 5.09 -6.37
C GLN A 66 -3.23 6.08 -7.23
N ALA A 67 -2.04 6.49 -6.81
CA ALA A 67 -1.24 7.46 -7.54
C ALA A 67 -0.74 6.96 -8.90
N TRP A 68 -0.44 5.66 -9.03
CA TRP A 68 0.05 5.07 -10.28
C TRP A 68 -1.07 4.70 -11.26
N TYR A 69 -2.26 4.36 -10.77
CA TYR A 69 -3.40 3.95 -11.60
C TYR A 69 -4.50 5.02 -11.68
N GLY A 70 -4.33 6.18 -11.05
CA GLY A 70 -5.32 7.27 -11.06
C GLY A 70 -6.65 6.91 -10.39
N LEU A 71 -6.60 6.03 -9.37
CA LEU A 71 -7.82 5.45 -8.80
C LEU A 71 -8.44 6.38 -7.75
N SER A 72 -9.77 6.46 -7.77
CA SER A 72 -10.54 7.01 -6.66
C SER A 72 -10.48 6.09 -5.43
N ASP A 73 -10.86 6.59 -4.26
CA ASP A 73 -10.87 5.77 -3.04
C ASP A 73 -11.82 4.55 -3.16
N PRO A 74 -13.08 4.67 -3.64
CA PRO A 74 -13.95 3.51 -3.87
C PRO A 74 -13.39 2.54 -4.91
N GLU A 75 -12.76 3.06 -5.96
CA GLU A 75 -12.21 2.21 -7.01
C GLU A 75 -10.96 1.46 -6.55
N LEU A 76 -10.11 2.07 -5.71
CA LEU A 76 -9.01 1.36 -5.08
C LEU A 76 -9.53 0.13 -4.32
N GLU A 77 -10.57 0.29 -3.49
CA GLU A 77 -11.12 -0.81 -2.71
C GLU A 77 -11.64 -1.91 -3.64
N PHE A 78 -12.46 -1.55 -4.63
CA PHE A 78 -12.95 -2.49 -5.63
C PHE A 78 -11.82 -3.26 -6.31
N GLN A 79 -10.79 -2.57 -6.80
CA GLN A 79 -9.65 -3.17 -7.49
C GLN A 79 -8.81 -4.06 -6.56
N CYS A 80 -8.71 -3.71 -5.28
CA CYS A 80 -8.06 -4.57 -4.28
C CYS A 80 -8.88 -5.83 -4.01
N HIS A 81 -10.21 -5.77 -4.11
CA HIS A 81 -11.06 -6.96 -4.02
C HIS A 81 -11.00 -7.82 -5.29
N ASP A 82 -10.90 -7.22 -6.47
CA ASP A 82 -10.99 -7.92 -7.75
C ASP A 82 -9.64 -8.50 -8.23
N ARG A 83 -8.53 -7.77 -8.04
CA ARG A 83 -7.24 -8.11 -8.68
C ARG A 83 -6.25 -8.78 -7.74
N LEU A 84 -5.84 -9.99 -8.11
CA LEU A 84 -4.81 -10.75 -7.39
C LEU A 84 -3.45 -10.02 -7.35
N SER A 85 -3.08 -9.28 -8.40
CA SER A 85 -1.83 -8.51 -8.41
C SER A 85 -1.84 -7.36 -7.40
N PHE A 86 -2.99 -6.71 -7.21
CA PHE A 86 -3.17 -5.65 -6.20
C PHE A 86 -3.10 -6.25 -4.80
N ARG A 87 -3.81 -7.36 -4.55
CA ARG A 87 -3.72 -8.08 -3.27
C ARG A 87 -2.30 -8.55 -2.98
N ASN A 88 -1.58 -9.05 -3.99
CA ASN A 88 -0.19 -9.44 -3.84
C ASN A 88 0.70 -8.22 -3.49
N PHE A 89 0.50 -7.09 -4.17
CA PHE A 89 1.22 -5.85 -3.89
C PHE A 89 1.03 -5.43 -2.42
N LEU A 90 -0.20 -5.45 -1.92
CA LEU A 90 -0.53 -5.19 -0.52
C LEU A 90 -0.03 -6.26 0.47
N GLY A 91 0.48 -7.41 0.00
CA GLY A 91 1.04 -8.46 0.87
C GLY A 91 0.02 -9.51 1.34
N PHE A 92 -1.14 -9.57 0.68
CA PHE A 92 -2.30 -10.37 1.06
C PHE A 92 -2.73 -10.07 2.51
N PRO A 93 -3.23 -8.85 2.78
CA PRO A 93 -3.77 -8.52 4.09
C PRO A 93 -4.99 -9.40 4.38
N GLU A 94 -5.23 -9.68 5.66
CA GLU A 94 -6.38 -10.50 6.06
C GLU A 94 -7.72 -9.78 5.81
N HIS A 95 -7.73 -8.46 6.00
CA HIS A 95 -8.82 -7.58 5.64
C HIS A 95 -8.26 -6.46 4.72
N ILE A 96 -8.91 -6.22 3.58
CA ILE A 96 -8.64 -5.04 2.76
C ILE A 96 -9.27 -3.84 3.47
N PRO A 97 -8.49 -2.83 3.90
CA PRO A 97 -9.06 -1.70 4.62
C PRO A 97 -10.11 -1.00 3.76
N ASP A 98 -11.25 -0.69 4.37
CA ASP A 98 -12.27 0.18 3.80
C ASP A 98 -11.62 1.49 3.33
N PHE A 99 -11.95 1.95 2.13
CA PHE A 99 -11.37 3.12 1.51
C PHE A 99 -11.45 4.37 2.41
N SER A 100 -12.50 4.48 3.22
CA SER A 100 -12.67 5.57 4.18
C SER A 100 -11.59 5.58 5.26
N THR A 101 -11.06 4.40 5.60
CA THR A 101 -9.94 4.24 6.54
C THR A 101 -8.64 4.72 5.92
N ILE A 102 -8.35 4.31 4.68
CA ILE A 102 -7.16 4.76 3.95
C ILE A 102 -7.19 6.27 3.71
N TRP A 103 -8.36 6.82 3.36
CA TRP A 103 -8.54 8.26 3.17
C TRP A 103 -8.24 9.04 4.43
N ARG A 104 -8.78 8.64 5.60
CA ARG A 104 -8.51 9.31 6.89
C ARG A 104 -7.04 9.30 7.27
N ILE A 105 -6.34 8.18 7.05
CA ILE A 105 -4.91 8.08 7.35
C ILE A 105 -4.11 8.98 6.41
N ARG A 106 -4.47 9.01 5.12
CA ARG A 106 -3.86 9.91 4.13
C ARG A 106 -4.05 11.37 4.48
N ASP A 107 -5.26 11.75 4.89
CA ASP A 107 -5.59 13.11 5.26
C ASP A 107 -4.70 13.58 6.42
N ARG A 108 -4.58 12.76 7.47
CA ARG A 108 -3.65 13.00 8.58
C ARG A 108 -2.19 13.10 8.13
N LEU A 109 -1.74 12.22 7.23
CA LEU A 109 -0.37 12.25 6.71
C LEU A 109 -0.05 13.55 5.97
N LYS A 110 -1.05 14.11 5.26
CA LYS A 110 -0.92 15.41 4.59
C LYS A 110 -0.89 16.56 5.59
N GLU A 111 -1.76 16.53 6.61
CA GLU A 111 -1.80 17.57 7.65
C GLU A 111 -0.45 17.75 8.36
N ILE A 112 0.29 16.65 8.59
CA ILE A 112 1.61 16.68 9.23
C ILE A 112 2.79 16.74 8.23
N GLY A 113 2.51 16.84 6.92
CA GLY A 113 3.52 16.94 5.86
C GLY A 113 4.39 15.68 5.65
N VAL A 114 3.96 14.53 6.19
CA VAL A 114 4.69 13.25 6.03
C VAL A 114 4.45 12.64 4.65
N ASP A 115 3.34 12.97 3.99
CA ASP A 115 3.08 12.56 2.61
C ASP A 115 4.23 12.96 1.67
N THR A 116 4.73 14.19 1.81
CA THR A 116 5.84 14.72 1.03
C THR A 116 7.15 14.00 1.35
N GLN A 117 7.40 13.68 2.61
CA GLN A 117 8.59 12.91 3.02
C GLN A 117 8.59 11.51 2.42
N MET A 118 7.43 10.84 2.41
CA MET A 118 7.30 9.53 1.78
C MET A 118 7.52 9.61 0.26
N TRP A 119 6.98 10.61 -0.42
CA TRP A 119 7.23 10.79 -1.85
C TRP A 119 8.70 11.05 -2.16
N ASN A 120 9.37 11.87 -1.35
CA ASN A 120 10.80 12.15 -1.50
C ASN A 120 11.65 10.90 -1.27
N GLU A 121 11.35 10.10 -0.26
CA GLU A 121 12.07 8.85 -0.01
C GLU A 121 11.85 7.83 -1.14
N LEU A 122 10.62 7.72 -1.65
CA LEU A 122 10.35 6.87 -2.81
C LEU A 122 11.16 7.34 -4.03
N GLN A 123 11.13 8.64 -4.33
CA GLN A 123 11.87 9.21 -5.45
C GLN A 123 13.38 8.97 -5.30
N ARG A 124 13.93 9.20 -4.10
CA ARG A 124 15.34 8.93 -3.79
C ARG A 124 15.74 7.48 -4.07
N GLN A 125 14.91 6.51 -3.66
CA GLN A 125 15.17 5.09 -3.93
C GLN A 125 15.12 4.76 -5.42
N LEU A 126 14.20 5.38 -6.17
CA LEU A 126 14.05 5.19 -7.60
C LEU A 126 15.22 5.81 -8.38
N ASP A 127 15.65 7.02 -7.99
CA ASP A 127 16.78 7.73 -8.59
C ASP A 127 18.08 6.94 -8.44
N VAL A 128 18.33 6.37 -7.25
CA VAL A 128 19.49 5.47 -7.00
C VAL A 128 19.48 4.26 -7.93
N LYS A 129 18.29 3.82 -8.37
CA LYS A 129 18.11 2.69 -9.28
C LYS A 129 18.00 3.08 -10.75
N GLY A 130 18.06 4.38 -11.07
CA GLY A 130 17.91 4.92 -12.42
C GLY A 130 16.48 4.87 -12.97
N PHE A 131 15.46 4.73 -12.12
CA PHE A 131 14.06 4.71 -12.52
C PHE A 131 13.42 6.10 -12.35
N VAL A 132 12.70 6.57 -13.37
CA VAL A 132 11.88 7.80 -13.28
C VAL A 132 10.41 7.39 -13.14
N VAL A 133 9.79 7.70 -11.99
CA VAL A 133 8.35 7.54 -11.84
C VAL A 133 7.64 8.76 -12.42
N LYS A 134 6.86 8.55 -13.48
CA LYS A 134 5.88 9.53 -13.94
C LYS A 134 4.60 9.34 -13.13
N LYS A 135 4.16 10.38 -12.43
CA LYS A 135 2.83 10.43 -11.82
C LYS A 135 1.79 10.39 -12.94
N GLY A 136 0.78 9.52 -12.84
CA GLY A 136 -0.34 9.54 -13.78
C GLY A 136 -1.06 10.88 -13.69
N THR A 137 -1.26 11.52 -14.83
CA THR A 137 -2.01 12.79 -14.97
C THR A 137 -3.49 12.56 -14.73
#